data_AF-A0A950CGX8-F1
#
_entry.id   AF-A0A950CGX8-F1
#
_cell.length_a   1.000
_cell.length_b   1.000
_cell.length_c   1.000
_cell.angle_alpha   90.00
_cell.angle_beta   90.00
_cell.angle_gamma   90.00
#
_symmetry.space_group_name_H-M   'P 1'
#
loop_
_entity.id
_entity.type
_entity.pdbx_description
1 polymer ?
#
loop_
_entity_poly.entity_id
_entity_poly.type
_entity_poly.pdbx_seq_one_letter_code
_entity_poly.pdbx_strand_id
1 'polypeptide(L)'
;MKNYQIVVRELMVVERAAWWNPQVRRILKAAPLVVMFLLLNTRKAHAACSFSPTPDPTIDNFDSGNSLRHAIRLANESGQNCTIQLQAGTYTLTIPNPAAIPNGGQDNTGAYGDLDITNRGHIVTIQGKGAGVSIVTATDHNGNSIQDRVFQVLGGARAVFKNLTIEGGVAVDDGTAGALPNTTVSKGGGVLVQDGGHVILSQVALQGNKAIGGGVSTTVSGVGKPGFAAEGGGLFLSSGTVNLTGSKITGNTAVGGAGGVAVVSGATMCPVVQKRAKVIPALAEPEEQVQAAGFISCQGMRSC
;
A
#
# COMPACT_ATOMS: atom_id res chain seq x y z
N MET A 1 7.81 24.15 -37.40
CA MET A 1 7.77 25.31 -38.33
C MET A 1 7.62 24.93 -39.81
N LYS A 2 8.33 23.91 -40.35
CA LYS A 2 8.16 23.48 -41.76
C LYS A 2 6.73 23.08 -42.16
N ASN A 3 6.00 22.39 -41.29
CA ASN A 3 4.62 21.94 -41.58
C ASN A 3 3.59 23.08 -41.66
N TYR A 4 3.83 24.20 -40.95
CA TYR A 4 2.95 25.37 -40.99
C TYR A 4 3.03 26.09 -42.34
N GLN A 5 4.25 26.24 -42.88
CA GLN A 5 4.49 26.90 -44.16
C GLN A 5 3.87 26.14 -45.34
N ILE A 6 3.80 24.81 -45.28
CA ILE A 6 3.14 23.98 -46.30
C ILE A 6 1.62 24.22 -46.29
N VAL A 7 0.99 24.19 -45.11
CA VAL A 7 -0.46 24.40 -44.97
C VAL A 7 -0.89 25.79 -45.45
N VAL A 8 -0.11 26.83 -45.15
CA VAL A 8 -0.39 28.20 -45.59
C VAL A 8 -0.31 28.32 -47.12
N ARG A 9 0.62 27.62 -47.76
CA ARG A 9 0.81 27.67 -49.22
C ARG A 9 -0.35 27.00 -49.96
N GLU A 10 -0.83 25.86 -49.46
CA GLU A 10 -1.99 25.14 -50.02
C GLU A 10 -3.30 25.92 -49.82
N LEU A 11 -3.50 26.55 -48.65
CA LEU A 11 -4.66 27.41 -48.40
C LEU A 11 -4.75 28.60 -49.37
N MET A 12 -3.61 29.23 -49.70
CA MET A 12 -3.56 30.34 -50.66
C MET A 12 -3.87 29.94 -52.11
N VAL A 13 -3.69 28.67 -52.48
CA VAL A 13 -4.06 28.14 -53.80
C VAL A 13 -5.58 27.92 -53.85
N VAL A 14 -6.16 27.37 -52.79
CA VAL A 14 -7.61 27.13 -52.67
C VAL A 14 -8.41 28.44 -52.64
N GLU A 15 -7.91 29.49 -51.96
CA GLU A 15 -8.57 30.81 -51.93
C GLU A 15 -8.72 31.46 -53.31
N ARG A 16 -7.73 31.28 -54.19
CA ARG A 16 -7.77 31.82 -55.56
C ARG A 16 -8.75 31.08 -56.46
N ALA A 17 -8.89 29.77 -56.28
CA ALA A 17 -9.82 28.95 -57.06
C ALA A 17 -11.29 29.14 -56.64
N ALA A 18 -11.54 29.50 -55.37
CA ALA A 18 -12.87 29.57 -54.78
C ALA A 18 -13.57 30.94 -54.86
N TRP A 19 -12.94 31.96 -55.50
CA TRP A 19 -13.37 33.35 -55.39
C TRP A 19 -14.78 33.63 -55.94
N TRP A 20 -15.26 32.81 -56.87
CA TRP A 20 -16.54 32.97 -57.56
C TRP A 20 -17.73 32.28 -56.85
N ASN A 21 -17.49 31.46 -55.83
CA ASN A 21 -18.57 30.73 -55.14
C ASN A 21 -18.80 31.25 -53.70
N PRO A 22 -19.93 31.91 -53.41
CA PRO A 22 -20.21 32.51 -52.10
C PRO A 22 -20.36 31.48 -50.97
N GLN A 23 -20.73 30.22 -51.27
CA GLN A 23 -20.77 29.16 -50.26
C GLN A 23 -19.36 28.70 -49.86
N VAL A 24 -18.43 28.62 -50.82
CA VAL A 24 -17.04 28.22 -50.56
C VAL A 24 -16.30 29.32 -49.78
N ARG A 25 -16.60 30.60 -50.04
CA ARG A 25 -16.08 31.73 -49.23
C ARG A 25 -16.49 31.67 -47.75
N ARG A 26 -17.71 31.23 -47.44
CA ARG A 26 -18.16 31.08 -46.04
C ARG A 26 -17.39 29.97 -45.33
N ILE A 27 -17.09 28.88 -46.03
CA ILE A 27 -16.34 27.74 -45.48
C ILE A 27 -14.86 28.11 -45.27
N LEU A 28 -14.24 28.81 -46.23
CA LEU A 28 -12.84 29.27 -46.12
C LEU A 28 -12.63 30.26 -44.95
N LYS A 29 -13.58 31.17 -44.69
CA LYS A 29 -13.50 32.08 -43.53
C LYS A 29 -13.60 31.37 -42.18
N ALA A 30 -14.25 30.21 -42.13
CA ALA A 30 -14.37 29.41 -40.92
C ALA A 30 -13.19 28.44 -40.70
N ALA A 31 -12.42 28.12 -41.76
CA ALA A 31 -11.33 27.15 -41.71
C ALA A 31 -10.24 27.47 -40.67
N PRO A 32 -9.77 28.72 -40.47
CA PRO A 32 -8.78 29.03 -39.44
C PRO A 32 -9.31 28.80 -38.03
N LEU A 33 -10.59 29.11 -37.79
CA LEU A 33 -11.27 28.89 -36.50
C LEU A 33 -11.46 27.40 -36.21
N VAL A 34 -11.82 26.60 -37.22
CA VAL A 34 -11.95 25.14 -37.08
C VAL A 34 -10.59 24.49 -36.82
N VAL A 35 -9.55 24.90 -37.54
CA VAL A 35 -8.18 24.40 -37.34
C VAL A 35 -7.63 24.83 -35.98
N MET A 36 -7.88 26.06 -35.55
CA MET A 36 -7.49 26.54 -34.21
C MET A 36 -8.29 25.84 -33.11
N PHE A 37 -9.58 25.60 -33.30
CA PHE A 37 -10.40 24.82 -32.36
C PHE A 37 -9.94 23.35 -32.29
N LEU A 38 -9.52 22.75 -33.40
CA LEU A 38 -8.92 21.41 -33.42
C LEU A 38 -7.55 21.41 -32.73
N LEU A 39 -6.69 22.39 -32.96
CA LEU A 39 -5.36 22.53 -32.33
C LEU A 39 -5.44 22.88 -30.84
N LEU A 40 -6.45 23.62 -30.40
CA LEU A 40 -6.73 23.91 -28.99
C LEU A 40 -7.38 22.72 -28.28
N ASN A 41 -8.04 21.82 -29.02
CA ASN A 41 -8.66 20.60 -28.49
C ASN A 41 -7.86 19.32 -28.78
N THR A 42 -6.66 19.40 -29.36
CA THR A 42 -5.73 18.28 -29.35
C THR A 42 -5.21 18.10 -27.92
N ARG A 43 -6.01 17.45 -27.07
CA ARG A 43 -5.46 16.80 -25.89
C ARG A 43 -4.45 15.79 -26.43
N LYS A 44 -3.17 15.99 -26.14
CA LYS A 44 -2.19 14.91 -26.32
C LYS A 44 -2.80 13.70 -25.61
N ALA A 45 -3.14 12.66 -26.34
CA ALA A 45 -3.40 11.36 -25.74
C ALA A 45 -2.07 10.96 -25.09
N HIS A 46 -1.90 11.27 -23.81
CA HIS A 46 -0.81 10.69 -23.04
C HIS A 46 -1.01 9.18 -23.10
N ALA A 47 0.07 8.45 -23.42
CA ALA A 47 0.06 7.01 -23.28
C ALA A 47 -0.45 6.68 -21.87
N ALA A 48 -1.43 5.77 -21.78
CA ALA A 48 -2.00 5.40 -20.49
C ALA A 48 -0.87 4.92 -19.58
N CYS A 49 -0.82 5.45 -18.35
CA CYS A 49 0.15 5.00 -17.35
C CYS A 49 -0.12 3.52 -17.05
N SER A 50 0.68 2.63 -17.63
CA SER A 50 0.47 1.19 -17.55
C SER A 50 1.80 0.47 -17.44
N PHE A 51 1.92 -0.42 -16.47
CA PHE A 51 3.14 -1.18 -16.19
C PHE A 51 2.81 -2.66 -16.09
N SER A 52 3.73 -3.53 -16.52
CA SER A 52 3.56 -4.98 -16.47
C SER A 52 4.82 -5.63 -15.91
N PRO A 53 5.04 -5.55 -14.58
CA PRO A 53 6.22 -6.14 -13.96
C PRO A 53 6.20 -7.66 -14.10
N THR A 54 7.37 -8.27 -14.20
CA THR A 54 7.52 -9.72 -14.28
C THR A 54 7.66 -10.31 -12.88
N PRO A 55 7.01 -11.45 -12.58
CA PRO A 55 7.24 -12.14 -11.33
C PRO A 55 8.63 -12.77 -11.37
N ASP A 56 9.55 -12.23 -10.58
CA ASP A 56 10.88 -12.77 -10.39
C ASP A 56 11.26 -12.62 -8.90
N PRO A 57 11.45 -13.72 -8.16
CA PRO A 57 11.73 -13.67 -6.73
C PRO A 57 13.13 -13.12 -6.41
N THR A 58 13.99 -12.94 -7.43
CA THR A 58 15.33 -12.37 -7.28
C THR A 58 15.39 -10.89 -7.59
N ILE A 59 14.29 -10.30 -8.07
CA ILE A 59 14.24 -8.92 -8.58
C ILE A 59 13.18 -8.11 -7.81
N ASP A 60 13.63 -7.44 -6.73
CA ASP A 60 12.85 -6.43 -5.98
C ASP A 60 13.44 -5.01 -6.13
N ASN A 61 14.60 -4.87 -6.79
CA ASN A 61 15.30 -3.58 -6.82
C ASN A 61 14.61 -2.55 -7.72
N PHE A 62 14.90 -1.28 -7.43
CA PHE A 62 14.36 -0.13 -8.16
C PHE A 62 14.94 0.02 -9.57
N ASP A 63 16.19 -0.39 -9.79
CA ASP A 63 16.88 -0.17 -11.07
C ASP A 63 16.53 -1.21 -12.15
N SER A 64 15.87 -2.30 -11.75
CA SER A 64 15.33 -3.24 -12.73
C SER A 64 14.00 -2.72 -13.26
N GLY A 65 13.98 -2.47 -14.57
CA GLY A 65 12.79 -2.06 -15.32
C GLY A 65 11.52 -2.90 -15.08
N ASN A 66 11.67 -4.09 -14.48
CA ASN A 66 10.66 -5.14 -14.46
C ASN A 66 10.15 -5.50 -13.05
N SER A 67 10.66 -4.92 -11.96
CA SER A 67 10.17 -5.23 -10.61
C SER A 67 8.82 -4.57 -10.31
N LEU A 68 8.05 -5.15 -9.38
CA LEU A 68 6.82 -4.53 -8.88
C LEU A 68 7.11 -3.21 -8.15
N ARG A 69 8.20 -3.15 -7.38
CA ARG A 69 8.66 -1.94 -6.70
C ARG A 69 8.93 -0.80 -7.67
N HIS A 70 9.66 -1.07 -8.75
CA HIS A 70 9.93 -0.07 -9.79
C HIS A 70 8.64 0.41 -10.46
N ALA A 71 7.74 -0.50 -10.83
CA ALA A 71 6.45 -0.15 -11.43
C ALA A 71 5.59 0.75 -10.52
N ILE A 72 5.56 0.47 -9.21
CA ILE A 72 4.83 1.29 -8.23
C ILE A 72 5.47 2.67 -8.08
N ARG A 73 6.79 2.76 -8.02
CA ARG A 73 7.47 4.06 -7.91
C ARG A 73 7.25 4.92 -9.16
N LEU A 74 7.32 4.34 -10.35
CA LEU A 74 6.93 5.05 -11.58
C LEU A 74 5.46 5.49 -11.57
N ALA A 75 4.56 4.66 -11.03
CA ALA A 75 3.16 5.04 -10.87
C ALA A 75 2.99 6.20 -9.88
N ASN A 76 3.76 6.22 -8.79
CA ASN A 76 3.77 7.31 -7.80
C ASN A 76 4.23 8.64 -8.39
N GLU A 77 5.23 8.62 -9.26
CA GLU A 77 5.81 9.81 -9.89
C GLU A 77 5.02 10.30 -11.11
N SER A 78 4.05 9.52 -11.59
CA SER A 78 3.37 9.78 -12.87
C SER A 78 2.42 10.98 -12.89
N GLY A 79 1.87 11.38 -11.73
CA GLY A 79 0.76 12.33 -11.63
C GLY A 79 -0.50 11.90 -12.40
N GLN A 80 -0.68 10.59 -12.62
CA GLN A 80 -1.75 10.02 -13.43
C GLN A 80 -2.38 8.82 -12.74
N ASN A 81 -3.59 8.45 -13.17
CA ASN A 81 -4.13 7.15 -12.82
C ASN A 81 -3.34 6.07 -13.56
N CYS A 82 -2.80 5.11 -12.83
CA CYS A 82 -1.95 4.07 -13.37
C CYS A 82 -2.56 2.69 -13.16
N THR A 83 -2.31 1.78 -14.10
CA THR A 83 -2.66 0.36 -13.93
C THR A 83 -1.39 -0.50 -14.03
N ILE A 84 -1.14 -1.30 -13.01
CA ILE A 84 -0.04 -2.25 -12.91
C ILE A 84 -0.65 -3.64 -13.11
N GLN A 85 -0.38 -4.27 -14.25
CA GLN A 85 -0.87 -5.61 -14.57
C GLN A 85 0.16 -6.67 -14.16
N LEU A 86 -0.17 -7.43 -13.12
CA LEU A 86 0.62 -8.56 -12.69
C LEU A 86 0.33 -9.76 -13.59
N GLN A 87 1.38 -10.51 -13.91
CA GLN A 87 1.26 -11.84 -14.49
C GLN A 87 0.99 -12.87 -13.38
N ALA A 88 0.77 -14.13 -13.76
CA ALA A 88 0.77 -15.22 -12.80
C ALA A 88 2.20 -15.46 -12.32
N GLY A 89 2.38 -15.55 -11.00
CA GLY A 89 3.65 -15.73 -10.31
C GLY A 89 3.69 -15.00 -8.97
N THR A 90 4.82 -15.12 -8.30
CA THR A 90 5.08 -14.50 -6.99
C THR A 90 6.03 -13.32 -7.13
N TYR A 91 5.59 -12.16 -6.64
CA TYR A 91 6.37 -10.93 -6.52
C TYR A 91 6.85 -10.84 -5.07
N THR A 92 8.15 -11.01 -4.90
CA THR A 92 8.81 -11.20 -3.60
C THR A 92 9.50 -9.90 -3.21
N LEU A 93 9.18 -9.35 -2.04
CA LEU A 93 9.94 -8.22 -1.49
C LEU A 93 11.14 -8.77 -0.74
N THR A 94 12.33 -8.40 -1.18
CA THR A 94 13.61 -8.91 -0.66
C THR A 94 14.42 -7.84 0.04
N ILE A 95 14.02 -6.57 -0.06
CA ILE A 95 14.76 -5.43 0.48
C ILE A 95 14.14 -5.04 1.84
N PRO A 96 14.79 -5.33 2.98
CA PRO A 96 14.30 -4.88 4.28
C PRO A 96 14.57 -3.39 4.50
N ASN A 97 13.87 -2.78 5.46
CA ASN A 97 14.23 -1.46 5.96
C ASN A 97 15.67 -1.45 6.52
N PRO A 98 16.48 -0.41 6.27
CA PRO A 98 17.86 -0.35 6.72
C PRO A 98 17.93 -0.20 8.24
N ALA A 99 18.14 -1.32 8.94
CA ALA A 99 18.09 -1.41 10.41
C ALA A 99 19.23 -0.67 11.17
N ALA A 100 20.22 -0.07 10.49
CA ALA A 100 21.52 0.27 11.08
C ALA A 100 22.10 1.66 10.75
N ILE A 101 21.33 2.57 10.13
CA ILE A 101 21.79 3.95 9.89
C ILE A 101 21.13 4.87 10.94
N PRO A 102 21.76 5.93 11.44
CA PRO A 102 21.03 7.03 12.07
C PRO A 102 20.00 7.58 11.06
N ASN A 103 18.70 7.50 11.38
CA ASN A 103 17.55 7.68 10.45
C ASN A 103 17.25 6.50 9.52
N GLY A 104 17.87 5.34 9.72
CA GLY A 104 17.49 4.06 9.11
C GLY A 104 16.38 3.42 9.93
N GLY A 105 15.20 3.35 9.35
CA GLY A 105 13.97 2.85 9.97
C GLY A 105 12.94 2.67 8.86
N GLN A 106 11.65 2.73 9.20
CA GLN A 106 10.59 2.66 8.22
C GLN A 106 10.81 3.64 7.06
N ASP A 107 10.83 3.10 5.84
CA ASP A 107 10.81 3.91 4.61
C ASP A 107 9.36 4.28 4.24
N ASN A 108 9.16 5.48 3.70
CA ASN A 108 7.85 5.93 3.18
C ASN A 108 8.00 6.44 1.72
N THR A 109 9.05 6.01 1.03
CA THR A 109 9.35 6.36 -0.37
C THR A 109 9.16 5.19 -1.35
N GLY A 110 8.95 3.98 -0.83
CA GLY A 110 8.83 2.72 -1.55
C GLY A 110 10.18 2.16 -2.03
N ALA A 111 11.29 2.67 -1.53
CA ALA A 111 12.64 2.25 -1.88
C ALA A 111 13.09 1.00 -1.09
N TYR A 112 12.65 0.87 0.16
CA TYR A 112 12.96 -0.26 1.05
C TYR A 112 11.67 -0.79 1.67
N GLY A 113 11.74 -1.98 2.25
CA GLY A 113 10.65 -2.52 3.06
C GLY A 113 9.41 -2.81 2.23
N ASP A 114 8.27 -2.33 2.71
CA ASP A 114 6.99 -2.43 2.04
C ASP A 114 6.90 -1.62 0.72
N LEU A 115 5.77 -1.77 0.03
CA LEU A 115 5.48 -1.03 -1.20
C LEU A 115 4.57 0.16 -0.90
N ASP A 116 5.15 1.35 -0.95
CA ASP A 116 4.42 2.61 -0.72
C ASP A 116 3.61 3.06 -1.94
N ILE A 117 2.33 3.38 -1.72
CA ILE A 117 1.46 4.06 -2.69
C ILE A 117 1.27 5.51 -2.25
N THR A 118 1.87 6.44 -2.99
CA THR A 118 1.96 7.87 -2.62
C THR A 118 1.32 8.82 -3.64
N ASN A 119 0.80 8.32 -4.77
CA ASN A 119 0.24 9.15 -5.84
C ASN A 119 -1.06 9.88 -5.42
N ARG A 120 -0.90 11.07 -4.82
CA ARG A 120 -2.02 11.84 -4.26
C ARG A 120 -3.00 12.30 -5.34
N GLY A 121 -4.29 12.16 -5.07
CA GLY A 121 -5.36 12.58 -5.98
C GLY A 121 -5.58 11.65 -7.18
N HIS A 122 -4.72 10.63 -7.35
CA HIS A 122 -4.78 9.67 -8.44
C HIS A 122 -4.94 8.25 -7.91
N ILE A 123 -5.25 7.33 -8.83
CA ILE A 123 -5.50 5.92 -8.52
C ILE A 123 -4.35 5.08 -9.07
N VAL A 124 -3.74 4.28 -8.20
CA VAL A 124 -2.85 3.18 -8.60
C VAL A 124 -3.64 1.87 -8.50
N THR A 125 -3.94 1.28 -9.66
CA THR A 125 -4.63 -0.02 -9.74
C THR A 125 -3.61 -1.12 -9.92
N ILE A 126 -3.54 -2.07 -8.99
CA ILE A 126 -2.68 -3.25 -9.06
C ILE A 126 -3.60 -4.46 -9.33
N GLN A 127 -3.45 -5.06 -10.50
CA GLN A 127 -4.37 -6.09 -10.99
C GLN A 127 -3.63 -7.37 -11.35
N GLY A 128 -3.91 -8.44 -10.62
CA GLY A 128 -3.44 -9.78 -10.93
C GLY A 128 -4.35 -10.57 -11.86
N LYS A 129 -3.93 -11.81 -12.14
CA LYS A 129 -4.66 -12.79 -12.95
C LYS A 129 -5.63 -13.65 -12.12
N GLY A 130 -5.57 -13.57 -10.80
CA GLY A 130 -6.40 -14.31 -9.86
C GLY A 130 -5.69 -14.44 -8.51
N ALA A 131 -6.45 -14.46 -7.42
CA ALA A 131 -5.88 -14.57 -6.08
C ALA A 131 -5.03 -15.85 -5.90
N GLY A 132 -5.38 -16.95 -6.57
CA GLY A 132 -4.59 -18.18 -6.50
C GLY A 132 -3.30 -18.20 -7.34
N VAL A 133 -3.03 -17.17 -8.16
CA VAL A 133 -1.94 -17.21 -9.15
C VAL A 133 -1.08 -15.94 -9.20
N SER A 134 -1.57 -14.78 -8.77
CA SER A 134 -0.77 -13.55 -8.65
C SER A 134 -0.59 -13.25 -7.18
N ILE A 135 0.63 -13.45 -6.66
CA ILE A 135 0.94 -13.37 -5.23
C ILE A 135 1.96 -12.26 -5.02
N VAL A 136 1.71 -11.36 -4.08
CA VAL A 136 2.69 -10.37 -3.60
C VAL A 136 3.02 -10.71 -2.16
N THR A 137 4.29 -10.91 -1.86
CA THR A 137 4.74 -11.35 -0.54
C THR A 137 5.93 -10.58 -0.01
N ALA A 138 5.91 -10.26 1.29
CA ALA A 138 7.01 -9.62 2.03
C ALA A 138 7.88 -10.65 2.78
N THR A 139 8.17 -11.75 2.11
CA THR A 139 9.25 -12.68 2.46
C THR A 139 10.26 -12.66 1.34
N ASP A 140 11.55 -12.84 1.64
CA ASP A 140 12.59 -13.03 0.62
C ASP A 140 12.40 -14.36 -0.15
N HIS A 141 13.26 -14.62 -1.15
CA HIS A 141 13.20 -15.83 -1.97
C HIS A 141 13.46 -17.14 -1.20
N ASN A 142 13.98 -17.05 0.03
CA ASN A 142 14.18 -18.18 0.94
C ASN A 142 13.00 -18.34 1.93
N GLY A 143 11.98 -17.48 1.84
CA GLY A 143 10.83 -17.47 2.73
C GLY A 143 11.09 -16.76 4.07
N ASN A 144 12.20 -16.02 4.22
CA ASN A 144 12.45 -15.24 5.43
C ASN A 144 11.67 -13.93 5.36
N SER A 145 11.02 -13.54 6.45
CA SER A 145 10.36 -12.23 6.49
C SER A 145 11.37 -11.09 6.38
N ILE A 146 11.02 -10.04 5.63
CA ILE A 146 11.78 -8.77 5.62
C ILE A 146 11.47 -7.88 6.84
N GLN A 147 10.61 -8.34 7.75
CA GLN A 147 10.12 -7.58 8.92
C GLN A 147 9.53 -6.22 8.53
N ASP A 148 8.72 -6.22 7.47
CA ASP A 148 7.89 -5.08 7.10
C ASP A 148 6.56 -5.57 6.53
N ARG A 149 5.63 -4.65 6.29
CA ARG A 149 4.35 -4.87 5.64
C ARG A 149 4.54 -5.27 4.17
N VAL A 150 3.44 -5.59 3.49
CA VAL A 150 3.47 -5.74 2.03
C VAL A 150 3.21 -4.40 1.34
N PHE A 151 2.20 -3.67 1.78
CA PHE A 151 1.82 -2.37 1.22
C PHE A 151 1.51 -1.34 2.29
N GLN A 152 1.90 -0.10 2.02
CA GLN A 152 1.45 1.06 2.75
C GLN A 152 0.85 2.10 1.79
N VAL A 153 -0.35 2.58 2.12
CA VAL A 153 -1.10 3.54 1.32
C VAL A 153 -1.15 4.84 2.11
N LEU A 154 -0.39 5.83 1.65
CA LEU A 154 -0.20 7.10 2.35
C LEU A 154 -1.35 8.07 2.09
N GLY A 155 -1.43 9.09 2.94
CA GLY A 155 -2.50 10.08 2.92
C GLY A 155 -2.71 10.74 1.56
N GLY A 156 -3.97 10.74 1.12
CA GLY A 156 -4.42 11.30 -0.17
C GLY A 156 -4.19 10.40 -1.39
N ALA A 157 -3.51 9.25 -1.23
CA ALA A 157 -3.37 8.26 -2.29
C ALA A 157 -4.57 7.30 -2.33
N ARG A 158 -4.82 6.71 -3.51
CA ARG A 158 -5.89 5.73 -3.72
C ARG A 158 -5.32 4.47 -4.37
N ALA A 159 -5.45 3.35 -3.68
CA ALA A 159 -5.00 2.05 -4.18
C ALA A 159 -6.18 1.14 -4.50
N VAL A 160 -6.11 0.45 -5.62
CA VAL A 160 -7.11 -0.55 -6.02
C VAL A 160 -6.40 -1.86 -6.29
N PHE A 161 -6.60 -2.84 -5.41
CA PHE A 161 -6.05 -4.18 -5.55
C PHE A 161 -7.12 -5.11 -6.12
N LYS A 162 -6.78 -5.85 -7.18
CA LYS A 162 -7.71 -6.75 -7.87
C LYS A 162 -7.09 -8.10 -8.18
N ASN A 163 -7.82 -9.18 -7.90
CA ASN A 163 -7.47 -10.53 -8.37
C ASN A 163 -6.03 -10.96 -8.01
N LEU A 164 -5.61 -10.76 -6.76
CA LEU A 164 -4.27 -11.11 -6.29
C LEU A 164 -4.27 -11.51 -4.81
N THR A 165 -3.19 -12.13 -4.36
CA THR A 165 -2.94 -12.43 -2.95
C THR A 165 -1.90 -11.47 -2.38
N ILE A 166 -2.14 -11.01 -1.15
CA ILE A 166 -1.23 -10.19 -0.34
C ILE A 166 -0.91 -10.99 0.92
N GLU A 167 0.34 -11.41 1.08
CA GLU A 167 0.73 -12.30 2.19
C GLU A 167 2.15 -12.12 2.72
N GLY A 168 2.43 -12.75 3.86
CA GLY A 168 3.78 -12.85 4.42
C GLY A 168 4.33 -11.57 5.05
N GLY A 169 3.60 -10.45 5.03
CA GLY A 169 4.04 -9.23 5.67
C GLY A 169 3.99 -9.30 7.19
N VAL A 170 4.95 -8.65 7.83
CA VAL A 170 5.19 -8.62 9.27
C VAL A 170 5.51 -7.19 9.69
N ALA A 171 4.49 -6.42 10.07
CA ALA A 171 4.68 -5.08 10.61
C ALA A 171 5.33 -5.15 12.00
N VAL A 172 6.35 -4.33 12.22
CA VAL A 172 7.04 -4.14 13.51
C VAL A 172 7.03 -2.68 13.97
N ASP A 173 6.32 -1.81 13.26
CA ASP A 173 6.16 -0.38 13.51
C ASP A 173 4.80 0.12 12.97
N ASP A 174 4.52 1.41 13.14
CA ASP A 174 3.26 2.07 12.83
C ASP A 174 3.20 2.70 11.43
N GLY A 175 4.21 2.51 10.59
CA GLY A 175 4.34 3.14 9.27
C GLY A 175 4.79 4.60 9.32
N THR A 176 5.21 5.11 10.48
CA THR A 176 5.78 6.46 10.56
C THR A 176 7.19 6.47 9.98
N ALA A 177 7.45 7.34 9.00
CA ALA A 177 8.78 7.46 8.38
C ALA A 177 9.89 7.60 9.44
N GLY A 178 10.93 6.77 9.33
CA GLY A 178 12.06 6.73 10.26
C GLY A 178 11.80 6.01 11.59
N ALA A 179 10.59 5.47 11.83
CA ALA A 179 10.33 4.66 13.01
C ALA A 179 11.25 3.44 13.03
N LEU A 180 11.88 3.18 14.17
CA LEU A 180 12.71 2.00 14.33
C LEU A 180 11.83 0.77 14.59
N PRO A 181 12.23 -0.42 14.10
CA PRO A 181 11.54 -1.66 14.40
C PRO A 181 11.31 -1.83 15.91
N ASN A 182 10.11 -2.26 16.30
CA ASN A 182 9.74 -2.57 17.68
C ASN A 182 9.73 -1.35 18.63
N THR A 183 9.71 -0.12 18.11
CA THR A 183 9.69 1.11 18.94
C THR A 183 8.35 1.86 18.93
N THR A 184 7.40 1.43 18.10
CA THR A 184 6.04 1.98 18.01
C THR A 184 5.00 0.85 17.97
N VAL A 185 3.72 1.21 17.93
CA VAL A 185 2.62 0.25 17.77
C VAL A 185 2.69 -0.37 16.39
N SER A 186 2.74 -1.70 16.30
CA SER A 186 2.85 -2.34 14.98
C SER A 186 1.50 -2.38 14.26
N LYS A 187 1.43 -1.90 13.02
CA LYS A 187 0.15 -1.75 12.30
C LYS A 187 0.19 -2.37 10.91
N GLY A 188 -0.87 -3.11 10.54
CA GLY A 188 -1.19 -3.34 9.12
C GLY A 188 -0.26 -4.29 8.37
N GLY A 189 0.09 -5.44 8.94
CA GLY A 189 1.08 -6.38 8.39
C GLY A 189 0.96 -6.71 6.90
N GLY A 190 -0.25 -6.78 6.35
CA GLY A 190 -0.42 -6.89 4.91
C GLY A 190 -0.55 -5.52 4.25
N VAL A 191 -1.57 -4.77 4.67
CA VAL A 191 -1.87 -3.42 4.17
C VAL A 191 -2.08 -2.45 5.32
N LEU A 192 -1.35 -1.34 5.29
CA LEU A 192 -1.56 -0.18 6.15
C LEU A 192 -2.14 0.99 5.34
N VAL A 193 -3.25 1.56 5.80
CA VAL A 193 -3.88 2.73 5.17
C VAL A 193 -3.85 3.90 6.14
N GLN A 194 -3.19 4.98 5.75
CA GLN A 194 -2.94 6.15 6.59
C GLN A 194 -3.59 7.43 6.06
N ASP A 195 -3.84 8.38 6.97
CA ASP A 195 -4.09 9.80 6.69
C ASP A 195 -5.12 10.09 5.58
N GLY A 196 -6.26 9.40 5.62
CA GLY A 196 -7.32 9.55 4.62
C GLY A 196 -7.07 8.82 3.31
N GLY A 197 -6.14 7.86 3.27
CA GLY A 197 -5.96 6.95 2.15
C GLY A 197 -7.23 6.15 1.84
N HIS A 198 -7.39 5.76 0.58
CA HIS A 198 -8.53 4.96 0.14
C HIS A 198 -8.08 3.68 -0.52
N VAL A 199 -8.62 2.55 -0.07
CA VAL A 199 -8.31 1.23 -0.62
C VAL A 199 -9.56 0.52 -1.09
N ILE A 200 -9.48 -0.10 -2.27
CA ILE A 200 -10.47 -1.06 -2.76
C ILE A 200 -9.78 -2.41 -2.92
N LEU A 201 -10.28 -3.43 -2.23
CA LEU A 201 -9.88 -4.83 -2.39
C LEU A 201 -11.00 -5.57 -3.11
N SER A 202 -10.79 -5.94 -4.38
CA SER A 202 -11.77 -6.72 -5.16
C SER A 202 -11.19 -8.07 -5.56
N GLN A 203 -11.79 -9.16 -5.09
CA GLN A 203 -11.30 -10.52 -5.33
C GLN A 203 -9.84 -10.69 -4.88
N VAL A 204 -9.51 -10.14 -3.72
CA VAL A 204 -8.18 -10.21 -3.10
C VAL A 204 -8.21 -11.20 -1.96
N ALA A 205 -7.17 -12.03 -1.85
CA ALA A 205 -6.90 -12.78 -0.62
C ALA A 205 -5.82 -12.03 0.19
N LEU A 206 -6.18 -11.57 1.38
CA LEU A 206 -5.26 -10.94 2.32
C LEU A 206 -5.02 -11.94 3.46
N GLN A 207 -3.87 -12.61 3.43
CA GLN A 207 -3.66 -13.79 4.28
C GLN A 207 -2.27 -13.93 4.87
N GLY A 208 -2.18 -14.60 6.02
CA GLY A 208 -0.89 -14.95 6.63
C GLY A 208 -0.05 -13.76 7.12
N ASN A 209 -0.61 -12.56 7.14
CA ASN A 209 0.12 -11.34 7.52
C ASN A 209 0.07 -11.12 9.04
N LYS A 210 1.09 -10.44 9.58
CA LYS A 210 1.29 -10.26 11.01
C LYS A 210 1.59 -8.81 11.38
N ALA A 211 1.12 -8.40 12.56
CA ALA A 211 1.65 -7.24 13.26
C ALA A 211 2.22 -7.73 14.60
N ILE A 212 3.47 -7.38 14.91
CA ILE A 212 4.19 -7.87 16.09
C ILE A 212 4.75 -6.69 16.87
N GLY A 213 4.12 -6.37 17.99
CA GLY A 213 4.52 -5.29 18.87
C GLY A 213 5.87 -5.54 19.51
N GLY A 214 6.68 -4.49 19.61
CA GLY A 214 7.97 -4.55 20.27
C GLY A 214 7.89 -4.81 21.77
N GLY A 215 8.78 -5.66 22.29
CA GLY A 215 8.97 -5.82 23.73
C GLY A 215 9.77 -4.66 24.34
N VAL A 216 9.67 -4.47 25.66
CA VAL A 216 10.54 -3.52 26.37
C VAL A 216 11.46 -4.26 27.33
N SER A 217 12.77 -4.13 27.14
CA SER A 217 13.81 -4.68 28.02
C SER A 217 14.03 -3.78 29.24
N THR A 218 14.26 -4.40 30.40
CA THR A 218 14.40 -3.74 31.70
C THR A 218 15.70 -2.93 31.77
N THR A 219 15.62 -1.61 31.85
CA THR A 219 16.77 -0.77 32.22
C THR A 219 16.70 -0.42 33.71
N VAL A 220 17.41 -1.21 34.52
CA VAL A 220 18.09 -0.90 35.81
C VAL A 220 17.30 -0.19 36.95
N SER A 221 16.08 0.28 36.75
CA SER A 221 15.31 1.03 37.77
C SER A 221 13.90 0.46 37.92
N GLY A 222 13.80 -0.72 38.53
CA GLY A 222 12.71 -1.17 39.41
C GLY A 222 11.29 -1.39 38.85
N VAL A 223 10.88 -0.83 37.71
CA VAL A 223 9.50 -0.95 37.22
C VAL A 223 9.48 -1.35 35.74
N GLY A 224 8.87 -2.50 35.45
CA GLY A 224 8.64 -2.97 34.09
C GLY A 224 7.73 -2.01 33.31
N LYS A 225 8.04 -1.79 32.02
CA LYS A 225 7.19 -1.00 31.11
C LYS A 225 6.29 -1.91 30.27
N PRO A 226 5.09 -1.48 29.86
CA PRO A 226 4.30 -2.25 28.91
C PRO A 226 5.05 -2.41 27.58
N GLY A 227 4.88 -3.56 26.93
CA GLY A 227 5.28 -3.74 25.53
C GLY A 227 4.40 -2.92 24.60
N PHE A 228 4.82 -2.75 23.35
CA PHE A 228 4.02 -2.06 22.34
C PHE A 228 2.85 -2.92 21.88
N ALA A 229 1.73 -2.28 21.58
CA ALA A 229 0.57 -2.96 21.00
C ALA A 229 0.85 -3.39 19.55
N ALA A 230 -0.03 -4.24 19.02
CA ALA A 230 -0.08 -4.58 17.59
C ALA A 230 -1.53 -4.57 17.12
N GLU A 231 -1.75 -4.03 15.92
CA GLU A 231 -3.09 -3.76 15.38
C GLU A 231 -3.16 -4.19 13.90
N GLY A 232 -4.26 -4.84 13.53
CA GLY A 232 -4.55 -5.15 12.13
C GLY A 232 -3.46 -5.96 11.42
N GLY A 233 -3.17 -7.19 11.88
CA GLY A 233 -2.13 -8.02 11.27
C GLY A 233 -2.29 -8.22 9.76
N GLY A 234 -3.52 -8.22 9.25
CA GLY A 234 -3.82 -8.24 7.82
C GLY A 234 -3.95 -6.84 7.24
N LEU A 235 -4.92 -6.09 7.75
CA LEU A 235 -5.27 -4.75 7.29
C LEU A 235 -5.42 -3.86 8.52
N PHE A 236 -4.82 -2.67 8.46
CA PHE A 236 -5.09 -1.59 9.39
C PHE A 236 -5.48 -0.32 8.64
N LEU A 237 -6.54 0.34 9.08
CA LEU A 237 -7.02 1.63 8.55
C LEU A 237 -6.97 2.64 9.69
N SER A 238 -6.04 3.61 9.64
CA SER A 238 -6.00 4.68 10.64
C SER A 238 -7.11 5.70 10.42
N SER A 239 -7.39 6.02 9.16
CA SER A 239 -8.42 6.95 8.69
C SER A 239 -8.62 6.79 7.19
N GLY A 240 -9.78 7.18 6.65
CA GLY A 240 -10.13 7.01 5.24
C GLY A 240 -11.16 5.90 5.02
N THR A 241 -11.06 5.16 3.90
CA THR A 241 -12.04 4.10 3.57
C THR A 241 -11.38 2.86 3.01
N VAL A 242 -11.92 1.69 3.38
CA VAL A 242 -11.60 0.42 2.72
C VAL A 242 -12.89 -0.23 2.23
N ASN A 243 -12.95 -0.52 0.92
CA ASN A 243 -14.06 -1.26 0.33
C ASN A 243 -13.61 -2.68 -0.02
N LEU A 244 -14.36 -3.67 0.45
CA LEU A 244 -14.11 -5.09 0.21
C LEU A 244 -15.20 -5.64 -0.71
N THR A 245 -14.82 -6.31 -1.80
CA THR A 245 -15.79 -6.93 -2.72
C THR A 245 -15.28 -8.28 -3.18
N GLY A 246 -15.92 -9.37 -2.74
CA GLY A 246 -15.48 -10.73 -3.06
C GLY A 246 -14.07 -11.05 -2.55
N SER A 247 -13.59 -10.34 -1.53
CA SER A 247 -12.25 -10.49 -0.95
C SER A 247 -12.29 -11.33 0.32
N LYS A 248 -11.20 -12.02 0.61
CA LYS A 248 -11.04 -12.90 1.77
C LYS A 248 -9.91 -12.38 2.66
N ILE A 249 -10.18 -12.19 3.95
CA ILE A 249 -9.18 -11.78 4.95
C ILE A 249 -9.04 -12.92 5.95
N THR A 250 -7.97 -13.73 5.86
CA THR A 250 -7.86 -14.96 6.68
C THR A 250 -6.45 -15.27 7.16
N GLY A 251 -6.33 -15.86 8.35
CA GLY A 251 -5.02 -16.31 8.87
C GLY A 251 -4.07 -15.17 9.21
N ASN A 252 -4.57 -13.95 9.39
CA ASN A 252 -3.77 -12.80 9.81
C ASN A 252 -3.72 -12.70 11.34
N THR A 253 -2.60 -12.23 11.91
CA THR A 253 -2.37 -12.23 13.37
C THR A 253 -1.84 -10.88 13.87
N ALA A 254 -2.38 -10.35 14.97
CA ALA A 254 -1.77 -9.25 15.71
C ALA A 254 -1.31 -9.76 17.09
N VAL A 255 -0.03 -9.54 17.42
CA VAL A 255 0.58 -9.99 18.68
C VAL A 255 1.23 -8.80 19.36
N GLY A 256 0.73 -8.41 20.54
CA GLY A 256 1.36 -7.36 21.34
C GLY A 256 2.72 -7.80 21.89
N GLY A 257 3.60 -6.83 22.12
CA GLY A 257 4.93 -7.03 22.66
C GLY A 257 4.93 -7.41 24.13
N ALA A 258 6.01 -8.07 24.55
CA ALA A 258 6.22 -8.43 25.95
C ALA A 258 6.45 -7.17 26.81
N GLY A 259 5.74 -7.07 27.93
CA GLY A 259 6.06 -6.10 28.97
C GLY A 259 7.38 -6.42 29.67
N GLY A 260 8.07 -5.39 30.12
CA GLY A 260 9.25 -5.50 30.96
C GLY A 260 8.92 -6.09 32.33
N VAL A 261 9.90 -6.74 32.93
CA VAL A 261 9.80 -7.32 34.27
C VAL A 261 10.00 -6.21 35.33
N ALA A 262 9.14 -6.15 36.34
CA ALA A 262 9.39 -5.31 37.51
C ALA A 262 10.22 -6.09 38.53
N VAL A 263 11.39 -5.58 38.92
CA VAL A 263 12.16 -6.12 40.04
C VAL A 263 11.68 -5.39 41.30
N VAL A 264 10.80 -6.03 42.05
CA VAL A 264 10.48 -5.60 43.41
C VAL A 264 11.58 -6.17 44.31
N SER A 265 12.32 -5.32 45.02
CA SER A 265 13.36 -5.76 45.96
C SER A 265 12.76 -6.72 47.00
N GLY A 266 12.98 -8.02 46.82
CA GLY A 266 12.57 -9.09 47.74
C GLY A 266 11.65 -10.19 47.19
N ALA A 267 11.17 -10.10 45.93
CA ALA A 267 10.28 -11.14 45.37
C ALA A 267 10.99 -12.04 44.35
N THR A 268 11.02 -13.34 44.62
CA THR A 268 11.46 -14.39 43.69
C THR A 268 10.50 -14.51 42.50
N MET A 269 11.07 -14.71 41.30
CA MET A 269 10.38 -14.56 40.02
C MET A 269 9.23 -15.56 39.79
N CYS A 270 8.11 -15.07 39.26
CA CYS A 270 7.07 -15.87 38.61
C CYS A 270 6.97 -15.43 37.14
N PRO A 271 7.29 -16.29 36.15
CA PRO A 271 7.27 -15.88 34.74
C PRO A 271 5.83 -15.61 34.27
N VAL A 272 5.60 -14.44 33.67
CA VAL A 272 4.31 -14.06 33.09
C VAL A 272 4.07 -14.84 31.79
N VAL A 273 2.98 -15.60 31.73
CA VAL A 273 2.51 -16.30 30.53
C VAL A 273 1.88 -15.29 29.57
N GLN A 274 2.34 -15.25 28.32
CA GLN A 274 1.77 -14.40 27.26
C GLN A 274 0.30 -14.77 26.98
N LYS A 275 -0.61 -13.80 27.04
CA LYS A 275 -1.99 -13.99 26.56
C LYS A 275 -1.99 -14.01 25.03
N ARG A 276 -2.35 -15.15 24.43
CA ARG A 276 -2.73 -15.20 23.01
C ARG A 276 -3.96 -14.30 22.79
N ALA A 277 -3.88 -13.42 21.81
CA ALA A 277 -5.06 -12.68 21.33
C ALA A 277 -6.12 -13.69 20.87
N LYS A 278 -7.36 -13.52 21.36
CA LYS A 278 -8.50 -14.36 20.98
C LYS A 278 -8.75 -14.16 19.49
N VAL A 279 -8.49 -15.19 18.70
CA VAL A 279 -8.95 -15.26 17.30
C VAL A 279 -10.48 -15.23 17.37
N ILE A 280 -11.10 -14.16 16.87
CA ILE A 280 -12.53 -14.13 16.62
C ILE A 280 -12.70 -14.76 15.23
N PRO A 281 -13.18 -16.02 15.11
CA PRO A 281 -13.56 -16.54 13.81
C PRO A 281 -14.69 -15.67 13.26
N ALA A 282 -14.60 -15.31 11.99
CA ALA A 282 -15.68 -14.63 11.28
C ALA A 282 -16.94 -15.50 11.36
N LEU A 283 -17.93 -15.06 12.15
CA LEU A 283 -19.25 -15.67 12.18
C LEU A 283 -20.01 -15.19 10.95
N ALA A 284 -20.46 -16.14 10.15
CA ALA A 284 -21.52 -15.94 9.19
C ALA A 284 -22.87 -15.91 9.94
N GLU A 285 -23.72 -14.96 9.53
CA GLU A 285 -25.16 -14.81 9.78
C GLU A 285 -25.63 -14.27 11.16
N PRO A 286 -26.82 -13.61 11.20
CA PRO A 286 -27.08 -12.51 12.12
C PRO A 286 -28.07 -12.82 13.25
N GLU A 287 -28.16 -11.83 14.14
CA GLU A 287 -29.15 -11.58 15.19
C GLU A 287 -28.87 -12.06 16.62
N GLU A 288 -29.24 -11.13 17.50
CA GLU A 288 -29.49 -11.19 18.93
C GLU A 288 -28.34 -10.84 19.90
N GLN A 289 -28.75 -10.02 20.86
CA GLN A 289 -27.95 -9.19 21.74
C GLN A 289 -27.12 -9.97 22.77
N VAL A 290 -26.11 -9.32 23.35
CA VAL A 290 -26.00 -9.05 24.81
C VAL A 290 -24.53 -8.97 25.30
N GLN A 291 -24.31 -7.92 26.11
CA GLN A 291 -23.34 -7.71 27.19
C GLN A 291 -21.89 -7.29 26.93
N ALA A 292 -21.64 -6.08 27.46
CA ALA A 292 -20.36 -5.53 27.85
C ALA A 292 -19.48 -6.54 28.61
N ALA A 293 -18.23 -6.68 28.16
CA ALA A 293 -17.21 -7.43 28.87
C ALA A 293 -16.86 -6.73 30.19
N GLY A 294 -17.06 -7.47 31.29
CA GLY A 294 -16.81 -7.02 32.65
C GLY A 294 -15.33 -6.80 32.98
N PHE A 295 -15.09 -5.82 33.85
CA PHE A 295 -13.87 -5.71 34.64
C PHE A 295 -13.77 -6.91 35.59
N ILE A 296 -12.69 -7.69 35.49
CA ILE A 296 -12.31 -8.63 36.55
C ILE A 296 -11.21 -7.96 37.38
N SER A 297 -11.61 -7.56 38.58
CA SER A 297 -10.75 -7.17 39.70
C SER A 297 -9.92 -8.38 40.14
N CYS A 298 -8.59 -8.27 40.13
CA CYS A 298 -7.72 -9.19 40.87
C CYS A 298 -7.72 -8.78 42.34
N GLN A 299 -8.76 -9.19 43.07
CA GLN A 299 -8.68 -9.29 44.53
C GLN A 299 -8.35 -10.72 44.93
N GLY A 300 -7.21 -10.86 45.60
CA GLY A 300 -6.91 -12.00 46.47
C GLY A 300 -6.04 -13.07 45.84
N MET A 301 -4.73 -12.98 46.09
CA MET A 301 -3.95 -14.18 46.46
C MET A 301 -3.00 -13.83 47.60
N ARG A 302 -3.12 -14.62 48.65
CA ARG A 302 -2.32 -14.59 49.88
C ARG A 302 -0.88 -15.00 49.55
N SER A 303 0.03 -14.49 50.39
CA SER A 303 1.47 -14.69 50.42
C SER A 303 1.92 -16.14 50.16
N CYS A 304 3.01 -16.28 49.40
CA CYS A 304 3.98 -17.35 49.60
C CYS A 304 4.78 -17.09 50.88
#